data_AF-A0A7S1H0V6-F1
#
_entry.id   AF-A0A7S1H0V6-F1
#
_cell.length_a   1.000
_cell.length_b   1.000
_cell.length_c   1.000
_cell.angle_alpha   90.00
_cell.angle_beta   90.00
_cell.angle_gamma   90.00
#
_symmetry.space_group_name_H-M   'P 1'
#
loop_
_entity.id
_entity.type
_entity.pdbx_description
1 polymer ?
#
loop_
_entity_poly.entity_id
_entity_poly.type
_entity_poly.pdbx_seq_one_letter_code
_entity_poly.pdbx_strand_id
1 'polypeptide(L)'
;MEGGHGAPGAEKDGEERQGSMQHESESGPAIPPRHPEVGRASSKYDFVKVRVWLADHYYTFSRFLVSRVLSVTKVSYADTLKISLALKKELVDKGRLDVTQEDMEASLFAIMRHQGYGDEYISRYRLLSLFNHQRVPLVILICGTGRTGKSTLATQLAERLNLSAVLQTDLVFEVMRQVSPTMSNTPKALHRRFGSREEFLAAHAEERALVRGGLEGELRKVLEEGKTLIIEGSHLDPEGFADVQEVAERRRREGNPFIFVPFTLSAAPADHQVFLNNSSTSERGHELLDFGDDPEAQALGLRANLAHLDAYLREASTRCSVPVLRVGVQIFGETLDALHTRVLEHIHMAVRQQGGGDGGGRDGDTGE
;
A
#
# COMPACT_ATOMS: atom_id res chain seq x y z
N MET A 1 -75.75 27.97 20.58
CA MET A 1 -75.43 29.40 20.58
C MET A 1 -74.06 29.54 19.96
N GLU A 2 -74.04 30.18 18.78
CA GLU A 2 -72.91 30.74 17.99
C GLU A 2 -71.68 29.83 17.73
N GLY A 3 -71.19 29.58 16.50
CA GLY A 3 -71.50 30.10 15.17
C GLY A 3 -70.20 30.27 14.33
N GLY A 4 -70.19 29.78 13.08
CA GLY A 4 -69.23 30.14 12.00
C GLY A 4 -68.00 29.22 11.86
N HIS A 5 -67.82 28.29 10.91
CA HIS A 5 -67.91 28.25 9.43
C HIS A 5 -66.96 29.19 8.66
N GLY A 6 -66.20 28.59 7.71
CA GLY A 6 -65.90 29.20 6.42
C GLY A 6 -64.43 29.20 5.96
N ALA A 7 -64.12 28.39 4.97
CA ALA A 7 -62.90 28.46 4.14
C ALA A 7 -63.06 29.52 2.99
N PRO A 8 -62.41 29.41 1.82
CA PRO A 8 -61.05 29.83 1.41
C PRO A 8 -61.04 30.79 0.17
N GLY A 9 -59.84 31.21 -0.29
CA GLY A 9 -59.54 31.34 -1.74
C GLY A 9 -59.27 32.72 -2.37
N ALA A 10 -58.17 32.78 -3.15
CA ALA A 10 -57.85 33.55 -4.39
C ALA A 10 -57.94 35.10 -4.34
N GLU A 11 -57.16 35.94 -5.05
CA GLU A 11 -56.65 36.04 -6.43
C GLU A 11 -55.60 37.20 -6.43
N LYS A 12 -54.45 37.11 -7.12
CA LYS A 12 -54.07 37.75 -8.42
C LYS A 12 -53.14 38.98 -8.34
N ASP A 13 -52.34 39.07 -9.40
CA ASP A 13 -51.61 40.21 -9.98
C ASP A 13 -50.46 40.79 -9.14
N GLY A 14 -49.29 41.18 -9.66
CA GLY A 14 -48.82 41.51 -10.99
C GLY A 14 -47.63 42.48 -10.80
N GLU A 15 -46.83 42.68 -11.85
CA GLU A 15 -45.78 43.71 -12.00
C GLU A 15 -44.36 43.46 -11.46
N GLU A 16 -43.49 43.20 -12.44
CA GLU A 16 -42.08 43.59 -12.45
C GLU A 16 -41.89 45.08 -12.10
N ARG A 17 -40.85 45.41 -11.34
CA ARG A 17 -40.10 46.66 -11.50
C ARG A 17 -38.71 46.56 -10.88
N GLN A 18 -37.72 46.74 -11.75
CA GLN A 18 -36.32 46.96 -11.42
C GLN A 18 -36.16 48.18 -10.51
N GLY A 19 -35.33 48.05 -9.47
CA GLY A 19 -34.95 49.14 -8.57
C GLY A 19 -33.51 48.95 -8.11
N SER A 20 -32.62 49.74 -8.71
CA SER A 20 -31.21 49.91 -8.39
C SER A 20 -30.98 50.41 -6.95
N MET A 21 -30.00 49.86 -6.24
CA MET A 21 -29.28 50.57 -5.17
C MET A 21 -27.82 50.09 -5.11
N GLN A 22 -26.91 51.05 -5.27
CA GLN A 22 -25.47 50.92 -5.07
C GLN A 22 -25.09 51.33 -3.63
N HIS A 23 -23.90 50.84 -3.21
CA HIS A 23 -23.12 51.18 -2.01
C HIS A 23 -23.68 50.62 -0.69
N GLU A 24 -22.91 49.97 0.18
CA GLU A 24 -21.56 50.33 0.65
C GLU A 24 -20.63 49.12 0.90
N SER A 25 -19.35 49.44 0.78
CA SER A 25 -18.16 48.63 1.00
C SER A 25 -17.76 48.56 2.47
N GLU A 26 -17.53 47.35 3.00
CA GLU A 26 -16.58 47.13 4.09
C GLU A 26 -15.58 46.04 3.70
N SER A 27 -14.37 46.49 3.40
CA SER A 27 -13.19 45.68 3.09
C SER A 27 -12.53 45.20 4.38
N GLY A 28 -12.76 43.94 4.75
CA GLY A 28 -11.88 43.20 5.66
C GLY A 28 -10.65 42.65 4.91
N PRO A 29 -9.46 42.51 5.54
CA PRO A 29 -8.27 42.05 4.86
C PRO A 29 -8.41 40.56 4.51
N ALA A 30 -8.54 40.26 3.22
CA ALA A 30 -8.47 38.89 2.72
C ALA A 30 -7.04 38.37 2.90
N ILE A 31 -6.84 37.52 3.90
CA ILE A 31 -5.63 36.71 4.03
C ILE A 31 -5.65 35.71 2.87
N PRO A 32 -4.73 35.77 1.89
CA PRO A 32 -4.73 34.79 0.82
C PRO A 32 -4.36 33.43 1.41
N PRO A 33 -5.04 32.33 1.01
CA PRO A 33 -4.62 31.01 1.42
C PRO A 33 -3.25 30.75 0.78
N ARG A 34 -2.20 30.72 1.61
CA ARG A 34 -0.88 30.24 1.23
C ARG A 34 -0.95 28.73 1.06
N HIS A 35 -1.47 28.28 -0.08
CA HIS A 35 -1.08 26.99 -0.60
C HIS A 35 0.32 27.15 -1.19
N PRO A 36 1.33 26.36 -0.76
CA PRO A 36 2.56 26.28 -1.51
C PRO A 36 2.20 25.72 -2.88
N GLU A 37 2.32 26.54 -3.92
CA GLU A 37 2.30 26.06 -5.30
C GLU A 37 3.43 25.03 -5.46
N VAL A 38 3.08 23.75 -5.47
CA VAL A 38 3.95 22.71 -5.98
C VAL A 38 4.00 22.92 -7.48
N GLY A 39 4.90 23.81 -7.94
CA GLY A 39 5.16 24.04 -9.35
C GLY A 39 5.44 22.69 -10.02
N ARG A 40 4.59 22.30 -10.99
CA ARG A 40 4.86 21.14 -11.83
C ARG A 40 6.22 21.37 -12.49
N ALA A 41 7.21 20.56 -12.16
CA ALA A 41 8.54 20.57 -12.78
C ALA A 41 8.47 20.03 -14.22
N SER A 42 7.75 20.74 -15.10
CA SER A 42 7.69 20.45 -16.53
C SER A 42 8.96 20.96 -17.20
N SER A 43 9.57 20.10 -18.01
CA SER A 43 10.73 20.44 -18.82
C SER A 43 10.28 20.82 -20.23
N LYS A 44 11.01 21.71 -20.90
CA LYS A 44 10.80 21.98 -22.34
C LYS A 44 10.82 20.70 -23.20
N TYR A 45 11.54 19.68 -22.74
CA TYR A 45 11.65 18.38 -23.40
C TYR A 45 10.37 17.54 -23.30
N ASP A 46 9.46 17.85 -22.38
CA ASP A 46 8.20 17.10 -22.20
C ASP A 46 7.20 17.34 -23.33
N PHE A 47 7.34 18.46 -24.06
CA PHE A 47 6.49 18.76 -25.21
C PHE A 47 6.83 17.94 -26.45
N VAL A 48 7.99 17.28 -26.46
CA VAL A 48 8.42 16.43 -27.57
C VAL A 48 8.01 14.98 -27.30
N LYS A 49 7.14 14.42 -28.14
CA LYS A 49 6.74 13.01 -28.01
C LYS A 49 7.86 12.11 -28.53
N VAL A 50 8.24 11.14 -27.70
CA VAL A 50 9.16 10.06 -28.08
C VAL A 50 8.37 8.76 -27.98
N ARG A 51 8.27 8.02 -29.08
CA ARG A 51 7.62 6.70 -29.15
C ARG A 51 8.64 5.64 -28.78
N VAL A 52 8.28 4.78 -27.84
CA VAL A 52 9.07 3.62 -27.44
C VAL A 52 8.31 2.37 -27.86
N TRP A 53 8.92 1.58 -28.73
CA TRP A 53 8.35 0.35 -29.29
C TRP A 53 8.70 -0.86 -28.43
N LEU A 54 7.68 -1.64 -28.09
CA LEU A 54 7.77 -2.93 -27.44
C LEU A 54 7.11 -3.95 -28.37
N ALA A 55 7.92 -4.69 -29.13
CA ALA A 55 7.44 -5.51 -30.25
C ALA A 55 6.51 -4.70 -31.17
N ASP A 56 5.25 -5.10 -31.32
CA ASP A 56 4.29 -4.52 -32.27
C ASP A 56 3.52 -3.30 -31.75
N HIS A 57 3.70 -2.93 -30.48
CA HIS A 57 3.00 -1.78 -29.88
C HIS A 57 3.99 -0.72 -29.40
N TYR A 58 3.54 0.54 -29.37
CA TYR A 58 4.35 1.63 -28.83
C TYR A 58 3.61 2.36 -27.71
N TYR A 59 4.39 2.90 -26.78
CA TYR A 59 3.92 3.85 -25.78
C TYR A 59 4.69 5.16 -25.90
N THR A 60 4.13 6.24 -25.33
CA THR A 60 4.85 7.51 -25.27
C THR A 60 5.76 7.51 -24.05
N PHE A 61 7.05 7.79 -24.26
CA PHE A 61 8.02 7.93 -23.19
C PHE A 61 7.52 8.89 -22.10
N SER A 62 7.53 8.42 -20.85
CA SER A 62 7.14 9.21 -19.68
C SER A 62 8.27 9.23 -18.65
N ARG A 63 8.75 10.43 -18.32
CA ARG A 63 9.76 10.62 -17.27
C ARG A 63 9.29 10.08 -15.92
N PHE A 64 7.98 10.18 -15.66
CA PHE A 64 7.38 9.70 -14.43
C PHE A 64 7.44 8.17 -14.32
N LEU A 65 7.12 7.45 -15.40
CA LEU A 65 7.19 5.98 -15.41
C LEU A 65 8.63 5.48 -15.20
N VAL A 66 9.59 6.07 -15.91
CA VAL A 66 11.02 5.75 -15.71
C VAL A 66 11.45 6.05 -14.28
N SER A 67 11.07 7.21 -13.74
CA SER A 67 11.41 7.58 -12.36
C SER A 67 10.83 6.59 -11.34
N ARG A 68 9.58 6.12 -11.54
CA ARG A 68 8.97 5.11 -10.67
C ARG A 68 9.76 3.82 -10.67
N VAL A 69 10.10 3.29 -11.85
CA VAL A 69 10.88 2.03 -11.94
C VAL A 69 12.24 2.18 -11.28
N LEU A 70 12.94 3.30 -11.51
CA LEU A 70 14.23 3.57 -10.87
C LEU A 70 14.13 3.68 -9.33
N SER A 71 13.06 4.27 -8.79
CA SER A 71 12.86 4.36 -7.34
C SER A 71 12.78 2.98 -6.67
N VAL A 72 12.15 1.99 -7.34
CA VAL A 72 12.11 0.60 -6.85
C VAL A 72 13.53 0.00 -6.81
N THR A 73 14.42 0.38 -7.73
CA THR A 73 15.81 -0.12 -7.75
C THR A 73 16.73 0.48 -6.68
N LYS A 74 16.17 1.22 -5.71
CA LYS A 74 16.90 1.97 -4.66
C LYS A 74 17.75 3.14 -5.17
N VAL A 75 17.43 3.68 -6.35
CA VAL A 75 17.98 4.97 -6.80
C VAL A 75 17.33 6.09 -5.99
N SER A 76 18.10 7.10 -5.57
CA SER A 76 17.56 8.21 -4.78
C SER A 76 16.49 8.97 -5.57
N TYR A 77 15.43 9.45 -4.92
CA TYR A 77 14.35 10.17 -5.62
C TYR A 77 14.86 11.40 -6.38
N ALA A 78 15.84 12.13 -5.83
CA ALA A 78 16.44 13.27 -6.52
C ALA A 78 17.16 12.84 -7.81
N ASP A 79 17.82 11.69 -7.81
CA ASP A 79 18.54 11.20 -8.97
C ASP A 79 17.63 10.51 -9.99
N THR A 80 16.53 9.88 -9.58
CA THR A 80 15.55 9.34 -10.54
C THR A 80 14.99 10.44 -11.44
N LEU A 81 14.72 11.62 -10.89
CA LEU A 81 14.28 12.80 -11.64
C LEU A 81 15.37 13.31 -12.60
N LYS A 82 16.63 13.35 -12.16
CA LYS A 82 17.76 13.76 -13.00
C LYS A 82 18.02 12.77 -14.14
N ILE A 83 18.05 11.48 -13.84
CA ILE A 83 18.31 10.39 -14.79
C ILE A 83 17.20 10.35 -15.84
N SER A 84 15.93 10.39 -15.42
CA SER A 84 14.80 10.37 -16.37
C SER A 84 14.78 11.60 -17.28
N LEU A 85 15.15 12.77 -16.75
CA LEU A 85 15.29 13.99 -17.55
C LEU A 85 16.47 13.91 -18.52
N ALA A 86 17.63 13.42 -18.06
CA ALA A 86 18.81 13.23 -18.90
C ALA A 86 18.52 12.28 -20.07
N LEU A 87 17.80 11.19 -19.80
CA LEU A 87 17.37 10.24 -20.83
C LEU A 87 16.45 10.90 -21.85
N LYS A 88 15.43 11.63 -21.38
CA LYS A 88 14.53 12.38 -22.27
C LYS A 88 15.30 13.36 -23.15
N LYS A 89 16.21 14.12 -22.54
CA LYS A 89 17.04 15.10 -23.23
C LYS A 89 17.92 14.44 -24.29
N GLU A 90 18.60 13.34 -23.95
CA GLU A 90 19.45 12.61 -24.88
C GLU A 90 18.68 12.13 -26.10
N LEU A 91 17.50 11.52 -25.90
CA LEU A 91 16.68 11.02 -27.00
C LEU A 91 16.21 12.16 -27.92
N VAL A 92 15.78 13.29 -27.35
CA VAL A 92 15.31 14.45 -28.12
C VAL A 92 16.44 15.16 -28.84
N ASP A 93 17.56 15.45 -28.15
CA ASP A 93 18.70 16.17 -28.72
C ASP A 93 19.37 15.36 -29.86
N LYS A 94 19.35 14.02 -29.79
CA LYS A 94 19.84 13.12 -30.85
C LYS A 94 18.81 12.87 -31.97
N GLY A 95 17.61 13.45 -31.89
CA GLY A 95 16.53 13.23 -32.87
C GLY A 95 15.93 11.82 -32.84
N ARG A 96 16.20 11.03 -31.79
CA ARG A 96 15.67 9.67 -31.60
C ARG A 96 14.26 9.74 -31.01
N LEU A 97 13.30 10.13 -31.84
CA LEU A 97 11.88 10.26 -31.45
C LEU A 97 11.10 8.96 -31.57
N ASP A 98 11.72 7.93 -32.12
CA ASP A 98 11.15 6.62 -32.39
C ASP A 98 12.23 5.58 -32.08
N VAL A 99 12.09 4.86 -30.97
CA VAL A 99 13.14 3.97 -30.44
C VAL A 99 12.54 2.65 -29.96
N THR A 100 13.31 1.57 -30.00
CA THR A 100 12.91 0.31 -29.35
C THR A 100 13.08 0.40 -27.83
N GLN A 101 12.42 -0.50 -27.09
CA GLN A 101 12.61 -0.65 -25.66
C GLN A 101 14.08 -0.92 -25.31
N GLU A 102 14.73 -1.81 -26.07
CA GLU A 102 16.15 -2.17 -25.89
C GLU A 102 17.07 -0.95 -26.08
N ASP A 103 16.81 -0.15 -27.11
CA ASP A 103 17.53 1.08 -27.40
C ASP A 103 17.40 2.13 -26.29
N MET A 104 16.17 2.28 -25.77
CA MET A 104 15.88 3.18 -24.66
C MET A 104 16.56 2.73 -23.37
N GLU A 105 16.50 1.43 -23.07
CA GLU A 105 17.17 0.83 -21.91
C GLU A 105 18.70 0.93 -22.01
N ALA A 106 19.29 0.74 -23.19
CA ALA A 106 20.73 0.91 -23.41
C ALA A 106 21.18 2.34 -23.07
N SER A 107 20.46 3.36 -23.55
CA SER A 107 20.70 4.76 -23.19
C SER A 107 20.48 5.01 -21.70
N LEU A 108 19.41 4.47 -21.11
CA LEU A 108 19.13 4.59 -19.67
C LEU A 108 20.29 4.04 -18.83
N PHE A 109 20.77 2.84 -19.14
CA PHE A 109 21.85 2.19 -18.40
C PHE A 109 23.18 2.91 -18.57
N ALA A 110 23.46 3.49 -19.74
CA ALA A 110 24.63 4.34 -19.93
C ALA A 110 24.59 5.59 -19.02
N ILE A 111 23.44 6.25 -18.93
CA ILE A 111 23.24 7.41 -18.05
C ILE A 111 23.35 7.01 -16.58
N MET A 112 22.76 5.88 -16.19
CA MET A 112 22.86 5.36 -14.81
C MET A 112 24.31 5.15 -14.40
N ARG A 113 25.12 4.49 -15.25
CA ARG A 113 26.56 4.29 -14.97
C ARG A 113 27.32 5.60 -14.84
N HIS A 114 27.03 6.58 -15.71
CA HIS A 114 27.65 7.91 -15.64
C HIS A 114 27.29 8.66 -14.34
N GLN A 115 26.11 8.39 -13.77
CA GLN A 115 25.66 8.98 -12.49
C GLN A 115 26.13 8.19 -11.25
N GLY A 116 26.99 7.18 -11.43
CA GLY A 116 27.53 6.38 -10.32
C GLY A 116 26.68 5.15 -9.94
N TYR A 117 25.60 4.86 -10.67
CA TYR A 117 24.77 3.68 -10.46
C TYR A 117 25.33 2.50 -11.28
N GLY A 118 26.06 1.61 -10.61
CA GLY A 118 26.70 0.45 -11.22
C GLY A 118 25.75 -0.69 -11.63
N ASP A 119 26.34 -1.81 -12.04
CA ASP A 119 25.61 -2.95 -12.61
C ASP A 119 24.63 -3.61 -11.62
N GLU A 120 24.79 -3.41 -10.31
CA GLU A 120 23.84 -3.88 -9.29
C GLU A 120 22.44 -3.26 -9.47
N TYR A 121 22.38 -1.95 -9.74
CA TYR A 121 21.12 -1.23 -9.97
C TYR A 121 20.48 -1.63 -11.29
N ILE A 122 21.30 -1.81 -12.33
CA ILE A 122 20.86 -2.29 -13.65
C ILE A 122 20.30 -3.71 -13.53
N SER A 123 20.95 -4.57 -12.74
CA SER A 123 20.48 -5.93 -12.47
C SER A 123 19.12 -5.92 -11.76
N ARG A 124 18.92 -5.03 -10.78
CA ARG A 124 17.61 -4.81 -10.14
C ARG A 124 16.55 -4.32 -11.12
N TYR A 125 16.91 -3.39 -12.01
CA TYR A 125 15.98 -2.90 -13.03
C TYR A 125 15.48 -4.04 -13.91
N ARG A 126 16.41 -4.85 -14.46
CA ARG A 126 16.08 -6.00 -15.31
C ARG A 126 15.24 -7.02 -14.56
N LEU A 127 15.60 -7.32 -13.32
CA LEU A 127 14.85 -8.22 -12.45
C LEU A 127 13.39 -7.77 -12.28
N LEU A 128 13.16 -6.49 -12.00
CA LEU A 128 11.81 -5.94 -11.84
C LEU A 128 11.04 -5.90 -13.16
N SER A 129 11.72 -5.62 -14.28
CA SER A 129 11.12 -5.70 -15.61
C SER A 129 10.61 -7.11 -15.90
N LEU A 130 11.43 -8.13 -15.64
CA LEU A 130 11.06 -9.55 -15.78
C LEU A 130 9.89 -9.92 -14.87
N PHE A 131 9.96 -9.57 -13.57
CA PHE A 131 8.89 -9.81 -12.60
C PHE A 131 7.54 -9.26 -13.08
N ASN A 132 7.52 -8.02 -13.58
CA ASN A 132 6.30 -7.37 -14.08
C ASN A 132 5.81 -8.00 -15.39
N HIS A 133 6.72 -8.35 -16.30
CA HIS A 133 6.38 -8.95 -17.59
C HIS A 133 5.79 -10.36 -17.42
N GLN A 134 6.37 -11.16 -16.52
CA GLN A 134 5.93 -12.53 -16.22
C GLN A 134 4.66 -12.59 -15.34
N ARG A 135 4.14 -11.45 -14.88
CA ARG A 135 2.95 -11.37 -14.00
C ARG A 135 3.09 -12.30 -12.79
N VAL A 136 4.27 -12.34 -12.18
CA VAL A 136 4.52 -13.21 -11.02
C VAL A 136 3.65 -12.71 -9.85
N PRO A 137 2.73 -13.54 -9.30
CA PRO A 137 1.90 -13.13 -8.18
C PRO A 137 2.76 -12.78 -6.96
N LEU A 138 2.42 -11.69 -6.28
CA LEU A 138 3.11 -11.22 -5.07
C LEU A 138 2.10 -10.87 -3.98
N VAL A 139 2.20 -11.51 -2.83
CA VAL A 139 1.46 -11.14 -1.62
C VAL A 139 2.45 -10.77 -0.52
N ILE A 140 2.31 -9.57 0.01
CA ILE A 140 3.06 -9.10 1.18
C ILE A 140 2.09 -9.02 2.35
N LEU A 141 2.39 -9.74 3.43
CA LEU A 141 1.58 -9.74 4.64
C LEU A 141 2.27 -8.87 5.70
N ILE A 142 1.57 -7.89 6.26
CA ILE A 142 2.09 -7.00 7.31
C ILE A 142 1.21 -7.15 8.55
N CYS A 143 1.58 -8.11 9.40
CA CYS A 143 0.95 -8.36 10.69
C CYS A 143 1.43 -7.33 11.73
N GLY A 144 0.61 -7.06 12.74
CA GLY A 144 1.05 -6.28 13.90
C GLY A 144 -0.11 -5.62 14.62
N THR A 145 0.14 -5.13 15.82
CA THR A 145 -0.91 -4.53 16.66
C THR A 145 -1.39 -3.17 16.14
N GLY A 146 -2.54 -2.70 16.62
CA GLY A 146 -3.07 -1.39 16.27
C GLY A 146 -2.15 -0.24 16.68
N ARG A 147 -2.18 0.86 15.91
CA ARG A 147 -1.48 2.14 16.20
C ARG A 147 0.05 2.07 16.28
N THR A 148 0.67 1.23 15.47
CA THR A 148 2.14 1.13 15.34
C THR A 148 2.68 1.74 14.04
N GLY A 149 1.85 2.42 13.26
CA GLY A 149 2.24 3.01 11.96
C GLY A 149 2.22 2.03 10.78
N LYS A 150 1.60 0.84 10.94
CA LYS A 150 1.55 -0.21 9.90
C LYS A 150 0.96 0.27 8.59
N SER A 151 -0.20 0.92 8.62
CA SER A 151 -0.87 1.41 7.41
C SER A 151 0.01 2.43 6.67
N THR A 152 0.71 3.30 7.39
CA THR A 152 1.67 4.24 6.80
C THR A 152 2.86 3.51 6.17
N LEU A 153 3.43 2.51 6.85
CA LEU A 153 4.50 1.68 6.28
C LEU A 153 4.04 0.90 5.05
N ALA A 154 2.86 0.30 5.10
CA ALA A 154 2.26 -0.47 4.00
C ALA A 154 2.05 0.42 2.77
N THR A 155 1.45 1.61 2.95
CA THR A 155 1.24 2.58 1.87
C THR A 155 2.55 3.07 1.28
N GLN A 156 3.52 3.46 2.12
CA GLN A 156 4.83 3.92 1.61
C GLN A 156 5.60 2.79 0.93
N LEU A 157 5.49 1.55 1.41
CA LEU A 157 6.07 0.38 0.75
C LEU A 157 5.41 0.13 -0.61
N ALA A 158 4.08 0.22 -0.70
CA ALA A 158 3.33 0.08 -1.95
C ALA A 158 3.76 1.14 -2.98
N GLU A 159 3.86 2.40 -2.57
CA GLU A 159 4.33 3.49 -3.41
C GLU A 159 5.77 3.26 -3.88
N ARG A 160 6.64 2.85 -2.95
CA ARG A 160 8.07 2.63 -3.23
C ARG A 160 8.33 1.44 -4.14
N LEU A 161 7.52 0.39 -4.04
CA LEU A 161 7.58 -0.81 -4.89
C LEU A 161 6.71 -0.71 -6.15
N ASN A 162 5.95 0.38 -6.31
CA ASN A 162 4.99 0.57 -7.39
C ASN A 162 3.92 -0.55 -7.47
N LEU A 163 3.42 -1.00 -6.32
CA LEU A 163 2.40 -2.05 -6.23
C LEU A 163 0.98 -1.49 -6.37
N SER A 164 0.09 -2.33 -6.88
CA SER A 164 -1.27 -1.93 -7.29
C SER A 164 -2.27 -1.73 -6.16
N ALA A 165 -2.11 -2.40 -5.01
CA ALA A 165 -3.14 -2.43 -3.98
C ALA A 165 -2.59 -2.68 -2.57
N VAL A 166 -3.19 -1.98 -1.60
CA VAL A 166 -3.06 -2.24 -0.15
C VAL A 166 -4.46 -2.53 0.39
N LEU A 167 -4.63 -3.68 1.01
CA LEU A 167 -5.87 -4.11 1.64
C LEU A 167 -5.71 -4.12 3.16
N GLN A 168 -6.60 -3.39 3.84
CA GLN A 168 -6.58 -3.27 5.30
C GLN A 168 -7.57 -4.27 5.91
N THR A 169 -7.13 -5.11 6.86
CA THR A 169 -8.04 -6.10 7.48
C THR A 169 -9.16 -5.47 8.26
N ASP A 170 -8.96 -4.26 8.78
CA ASP A 170 -10.03 -3.53 9.46
C ASP A 170 -11.21 -3.31 8.52
N LEU A 171 -10.97 -2.92 7.27
CA LEU A 171 -12.04 -2.74 6.28
C LEU A 171 -12.73 -4.07 5.95
N VAL A 172 -11.95 -5.15 5.79
CA VAL A 172 -12.50 -6.49 5.55
C VAL A 172 -13.36 -6.94 6.72
N PHE A 173 -12.90 -6.72 7.96
CA PHE A 173 -13.66 -7.03 9.17
C PHE A 173 -14.98 -6.27 9.22
N GLU A 174 -14.98 -4.97 8.94
CA GLU A 174 -16.19 -4.14 8.95
C GLU A 174 -17.24 -4.63 7.93
N VAL A 175 -16.81 -5.09 6.76
CA VAL A 175 -17.72 -5.67 5.76
C VAL A 175 -18.20 -7.06 6.21
N MET A 176 -17.28 -7.92 6.63
CA MET A 176 -17.60 -9.31 6.98
C MET A 176 -18.44 -9.42 8.25
N ARG A 177 -18.30 -8.51 9.21
CA ARG A 177 -19.11 -8.53 10.45
C ARG A 177 -20.57 -8.18 10.20
N GLN A 178 -20.88 -7.33 9.21
CA GLN A 178 -22.26 -6.97 8.86
C GLN A 178 -23.05 -8.15 8.31
N VAL A 179 -22.38 -9.05 7.60
CA VAL A 179 -22.99 -10.28 7.07
C VAL A 179 -22.96 -11.45 8.07
N SER A 180 -22.32 -11.27 9.22
CA SER A 180 -22.23 -12.28 10.28
C SER A 180 -23.26 -12.01 11.38
N PRO A 181 -24.27 -12.90 11.57
CA PRO A 181 -25.31 -12.71 12.58
C PRO A 181 -24.78 -12.60 14.01
N THR A 182 -23.64 -13.24 14.30
CA THR A 182 -23.03 -13.30 15.64
C THR A 182 -22.15 -12.10 15.96
N MET A 183 -21.66 -11.38 14.94
CA MET A 183 -20.67 -10.30 15.11
C MET A 183 -21.20 -8.90 14.72
N SER A 184 -22.38 -8.81 14.08
CA SER A 184 -22.91 -7.54 13.57
C SER A 184 -23.08 -6.44 14.63
N ASN A 185 -23.32 -6.80 15.90
CA ASN A 185 -23.54 -5.85 17.01
C ASN A 185 -22.47 -5.95 18.10
N THR A 186 -21.39 -6.69 17.86
CA THR A 186 -20.35 -6.93 18.87
C THR A 186 -19.18 -5.98 18.60
N PRO A 187 -18.75 -5.15 19.57
CA PRO A 187 -17.54 -4.34 19.44
C PRO A 187 -16.31 -5.22 19.21
N LYS A 188 -15.32 -4.70 18.46
CA LYS A 188 -14.04 -5.40 18.23
C LYS A 188 -13.45 -5.88 19.55
N ALA A 189 -12.83 -7.06 19.55
CA ALA A 189 -12.22 -7.69 20.72
C ALA A 189 -11.22 -6.74 21.37
N LEU A 190 -10.44 -5.99 20.59
CA LEU A 190 -9.51 -4.99 21.12
C LEU A 190 -10.17 -3.96 22.07
N HIS A 191 -11.43 -3.61 21.86
CA HIS A 191 -12.17 -2.64 22.67
C HIS A 191 -13.00 -3.27 23.80
N ARG A 192 -13.08 -4.60 23.88
CA ARG A 192 -13.79 -5.33 24.94
C ARG A 192 -12.87 -5.61 26.12
N ARG A 193 -13.46 -5.73 27.32
CA ARG A 193 -12.73 -6.14 28.53
C ARG A 193 -12.79 -7.66 28.69
N PHE A 194 -11.66 -8.24 29.09
CA PHE A 194 -11.53 -9.67 29.33
C PHE A 194 -10.85 -9.89 30.68
N GLY A 195 -11.17 -11.00 31.35
CA GLY A 195 -10.56 -11.37 32.63
C GLY A 195 -9.18 -12.00 32.48
N SER A 196 -8.84 -12.50 31.29
CA SER A 196 -7.58 -13.17 30.99
C SER A 196 -7.09 -12.93 29.56
N ARG A 197 -5.80 -13.21 29.33
CA ARG A 197 -5.17 -13.19 27.99
C ARG A 197 -5.87 -14.20 27.08
N GLU A 198 -6.23 -15.36 27.60
CA GLU A 198 -6.80 -16.49 26.86
C GLU A 198 -8.20 -16.15 26.35
N GLU A 199 -9.04 -15.53 27.18
CA GLU A 199 -10.36 -15.04 26.78
C GLU A 199 -10.28 -14.01 25.64
N PHE A 200 -9.36 -13.05 25.76
CA PHE A 200 -9.11 -12.06 24.71
C PHE A 200 -8.66 -12.71 23.40
N LEU A 201 -7.69 -13.63 23.46
CA LEU A 201 -7.16 -14.30 22.27
C LEU A 201 -8.19 -15.19 21.58
N ALA A 202 -9.10 -15.83 22.35
CA ALA A 202 -10.21 -16.60 21.80
C ALA A 202 -11.19 -15.70 21.05
N ALA A 203 -11.63 -14.59 21.66
CA ALA A 203 -12.50 -13.62 21.00
C ALA A 203 -11.85 -13.02 19.74
N HIS A 204 -10.55 -12.71 19.80
CA HIS A 204 -9.81 -12.23 18.63
C HIS A 204 -9.64 -13.32 17.56
N ALA A 205 -9.53 -14.60 17.92
CA ALA A 205 -9.45 -15.71 16.96
C ALA A 205 -10.71 -15.83 16.10
N GLU A 206 -11.90 -15.61 16.68
CA GLU A 206 -13.16 -15.57 15.93
C GLU A 206 -13.16 -14.45 14.88
N GLU A 207 -12.73 -13.24 15.26
CA GLU A 207 -12.61 -12.11 14.32
C GLU A 207 -11.60 -12.39 13.20
N ARG A 208 -10.47 -13.01 13.53
CA ARG A 208 -9.46 -13.42 12.55
C ARG A 208 -9.98 -14.46 11.58
N ALA A 209 -10.73 -15.45 12.04
CA ALA A 209 -11.32 -16.47 11.17
C ALA A 209 -12.31 -15.83 10.17
N LEU A 210 -13.12 -14.88 10.64
CA LEU A 210 -14.05 -14.13 9.78
C LEU A 210 -13.30 -13.32 8.71
N VAL A 211 -12.24 -12.60 9.09
CA VAL A 211 -11.40 -11.84 8.15
C VAL A 211 -10.70 -12.77 7.16
N ARG A 212 -10.16 -13.91 7.64
CA ARG A 212 -9.50 -14.90 6.79
C ARG A 212 -10.42 -15.35 5.65
N GLY A 213 -11.66 -15.70 5.96
CA GLY A 213 -12.67 -16.05 4.94
C GLY A 213 -12.94 -14.91 3.95
N GLY A 214 -12.97 -13.67 4.42
CA GLY A 214 -13.11 -12.48 3.57
C GLY A 214 -11.92 -12.24 2.62
N LEU A 215 -10.72 -12.69 2.98
CA LEU A 215 -9.50 -12.53 2.18
C LEU A 215 -9.31 -13.62 1.12
N GLU A 216 -9.99 -14.78 1.24
CA GLU A 216 -9.81 -15.92 0.32
C GLU A 216 -10.07 -15.55 -1.14
N GLY A 217 -11.12 -14.77 -1.40
CA GLY A 217 -11.48 -14.34 -2.75
C GLY A 217 -10.40 -13.47 -3.39
N GLU A 218 -9.79 -12.57 -2.61
CA GLU A 218 -8.75 -11.68 -3.12
C GLU A 218 -7.41 -12.43 -3.31
N LEU A 219 -7.05 -13.32 -2.37
CA LEU A 219 -5.87 -14.18 -2.51
C LEU A 219 -5.95 -15.08 -3.75
N ARG A 220 -7.13 -15.66 -4.02
CA ARG A 220 -7.37 -16.46 -5.22
C ARG A 220 -7.16 -15.63 -6.49
N LYS A 221 -7.76 -14.45 -6.57
CA LYS A 221 -7.58 -13.53 -7.72
C LYS A 221 -6.13 -13.15 -7.94
N VAL A 222 -5.37 -12.90 -6.86
CA VAL A 222 -3.94 -12.62 -6.98
C VAL A 222 -3.20 -13.77 -7.66
N LEU A 223 -3.50 -15.01 -7.26
CA LEU A 223 -2.87 -16.22 -7.81
C LEU A 223 -3.29 -16.56 -9.24
N GLU A 224 -4.52 -16.19 -9.64
CA GLU A 224 -5.08 -16.43 -10.97
C GLU A 224 -4.67 -15.33 -11.97
N GLU A 225 -4.66 -14.07 -11.54
CA GLU A 225 -4.45 -12.90 -12.42
C GLU A 225 -3.00 -12.38 -12.39
N GLY A 226 -2.12 -12.92 -11.54
CA GLY A 226 -0.73 -12.49 -11.47
C GLY A 226 -0.56 -11.08 -10.92
N LYS A 227 -1.42 -10.70 -9.95
CA LYS A 227 -1.43 -9.37 -9.34
C LYS A 227 -0.47 -9.27 -8.16
N THR A 228 -0.24 -8.04 -7.71
CA THR A 228 0.48 -7.75 -6.48
C THR A 228 -0.47 -7.19 -5.43
N LEU A 229 -0.36 -7.66 -4.18
CA LEU A 229 -1.22 -7.25 -3.07
C LEU A 229 -0.42 -7.12 -1.78
N ILE A 230 -0.57 -6.00 -1.09
CA ILE A 230 -0.20 -5.89 0.32
C ILE A 230 -1.47 -6.09 1.15
N ILE A 231 -1.41 -6.96 2.16
CA ILE A 231 -2.46 -7.11 3.17
C ILE A 231 -1.87 -6.70 4.51
N GLU A 232 -2.48 -5.71 5.17
CA GLU A 232 -2.02 -5.19 6.45
C GLU A 232 -3.15 -5.16 7.48
N GLY A 233 -2.82 -5.38 8.75
CA GLY A 233 -3.77 -5.13 9.83
C GLY A 233 -3.52 -5.97 11.08
N SER A 234 -4.38 -5.77 12.08
CA SER A 234 -4.29 -6.45 13.38
C SER A 234 -4.95 -7.82 13.42
N HIS A 235 -5.84 -8.12 12.48
CA HIS A 235 -6.48 -9.43 12.34
C HIS A 235 -5.64 -10.43 11.54
N LEU A 236 -4.42 -10.04 11.17
CA LEU A 236 -3.49 -10.94 10.50
C LEU A 236 -2.70 -11.74 11.53
N ASP A 237 -2.59 -13.03 11.24
CA ASP A 237 -1.84 -13.98 12.04
C ASP A 237 -0.89 -14.75 11.12
N PRO A 238 0.43 -14.70 11.35
CA PRO A 238 1.39 -15.50 10.60
C PRO A 238 1.01 -16.98 10.50
N GLU A 239 0.45 -17.58 11.57
CA GLU A 239 0.07 -18.99 11.58
C GLU A 239 -1.13 -19.28 10.68
N GLY A 240 -2.11 -18.38 10.66
CA GLY A 240 -3.31 -18.49 9.83
C GLY A 240 -3.06 -18.40 8.31
N PHE A 241 -1.82 -18.14 7.89
CA PHE A 241 -1.40 -18.06 6.49
C PHE A 241 -0.32 -19.10 6.13
N ALA A 242 -0.10 -20.11 6.98
CA ALA A 242 0.84 -21.19 6.71
C ALA A 242 0.51 -21.97 5.43
N ASP A 243 -0.78 -22.12 5.11
CA ASP A 243 -1.27 -22.72 3.86
C ASP A 243 -0.83 -21.90 2.63
N VAL A 244 -0.87 -20.56 2.70
CA VAL A 244 -0.43 -19.67 1.63
C VAL A 244 1.08 -19.79 1.42
N GLN A 245 1.85 -19.88 2.51
CA GLN A 245 3.29 -20.14 2.46
C GLN A 245 3.59 -21.49 1.79
N GLU A 246 2.86 -22.54 2.14
CA GLU A 246 3.02 -23.86 1.53
C GLU A 246 2.71 -23.84 0.02
N VAL A 247 1.64 -23.13 -0.39
CA VAL A 247 1.30 -22.92 -1.79
C VAL A 247 2.45 -22.21 -2.53
N ALA A 248 3.03 -21.16 -1.93
CA ALA A 248 4.16 -20.43 -2.51
C ALA A 248 5.38 -21.33 -2.73
N GLU A 249 5.71 -22.16 -1.73
CA GLU A 249 6.81 -23.11 -1.83
C GLU A 249 6.58 -24.20 -2.87
N ARG A 250 5.37 -24.76 -2.93
CA ARG A 250 4.99 -25.76 -3.94
C ARG A 250 5.12 -25.18 -5.34
N ARG A 251 4.51 -24.02 -5.59
CA ARG A 251 4.54 -23.31 -6.87
C ARG A 251 5.96 -22.96 -7.32
N ARG A 252 6.81 -22.60 -6.36
CA ARG A 252 8.24 -22.37 -6.61
C ARG A 252 8.96 -23.61 -7.12
N ARG A 253 8.67 -24.81 -6.58
CA ARG A 253 9.23 -26.09 -7.05
C ARG A 253 8.71 -26.48 -8.43
N GLU A 254 7.49 -26.09 -8.77
CA GLU A 254 6.84 -26.35 -10.07
C GLU A 254 7.26 -25.38 -11.18
N GLY A 255 8.13 -24.41 -10.92
CA GLY A 255 8.57 -23.41 -11.91
C GLY A 255 7.55 -22.30 -12.20
N ASN A 256 6.44 -22.25 -11.46
CA ASN A 256 5.41 -21.21 -11.53
C ASN A 256 5.39 -20.40 -10.23
N PRO A 257 6.36 -19.51 -9.99
CA PRO A 257 6.60 -18.89 -8.70
C PRO A 257 5.40 -18.06 -8.25
N PHE A 258 5.07 -18.19 -6.97
CA PHE A 258 4.22 -17.26 -6.23
C PHE A 258 5.08 -16.71 -5.08
N ILE A 259 5.18 -15.39 -4.99
CA ILE A 259 5.96 -14.75 -3.94
C ILE A 259 5.03 -14.40 -2.79
N PHE A 260 5.27 -15.04 -1.65
CA PHE A 260 4.64 -14.69 -0.38
C PHE A 260 5.71 -14.17 0.59
N VAL A 261 5.50 -12.97 1.14
CA VAL A 261 6.45 -12.31 2.05
C VAL A 261 5.73 -11.84 3.31
N PRO A 262 5.74 -12.64 4.39
CA PRO A 262 5.17 -12.24 5.65
C PRO A 262 6.13 -11.40 6.50
N PHE A 263 5.60 -10.40 7.17
CA PHE A 263 6.27 -9.56 8.15
C PHE A 263 5.39 -9.39 9.38
N THR A 264 6.02 -9.33 10.54
CA THR A 264 5.35 -8.93 11.78
C THR A 264 5.98 -7.64 12.29
N LEU A 265 5.18 -6.60 12.41
CA LEU A 265 5.58 -5.31 12.96
C LEU A 265 5.25 -5.27 14.45
N SER A 266 6.24 -4.87 15.24
CA SER A 266 6.08 -4.75 16.68
C SER A 266 6.68 -3.43 17.20
N ALA A 267 5.93 -2.74 18.05
CA ALA A 267 6.38 -1.50 18.67
C ALA A 267 6.99 -1.76 20.06
N ALA A 268 7.89 -0.88 20.51
CA ALA A 268 8.28 -0.88 21.92
C ALA A 268 7.06 -0.58 22.80
N PRO A 269 6.94 -1.16 24.01
CA PRO A 269 5.89 -0.77 24.95
C PRO A 269 5.86 0.73 25.26
N ALA A 270 7.02 1.39 25.26
CA ALA A 270 7.13 2.84 25.45
C ALA A 270 6.62 3.64 24.24
N ASP A 271 6.97 3.22 23.02
CA ASP A 271 6.51 3.87 21.79
C ASP A 271 5.00 3.68 21.61
N HIS A 272 4.49 2.49 21.95
CA HIS A 272 3.07 2.19 21.89
C HIS A 272 2.26 3.08 22.83
N GLN A 273 2.81 3.42 24.00
CA GLN A 273 2.21 4.38 24.92
C GLN A 273 2.16 5.79 24.35
N VAL A 274 3.23 6.25 23.70
CA VAL A 274 3.23 7.56 23.03
C VAL A 274 2.16 7.61 21.94
N PHE A 275 2.07 6.56 21.11
CA PHE A 275 1.05 6.47 20.05
C PHE A 275 -0.38 6.43 20.60
N LEU A 276 -0.60 5.71 21.71
CA LEU A 276 -1.91 5.63 22.34
C LEU A 276 -2.32 6.94 22.99
N ASN A 277 -1.42 7.57 23.76
CA ASN A 277 -1.68 8.84 24.44
C ASN A 277 -1.98 9.96 23.45
N ASN A 278 -1.24 10.03 22.34
CA ASN A 278 -1.46 11.04 21.31
C ASN A 278 -2.78 10.84 20.54
N SER A 279 -3.32 9.61 20.55
CA SER A 279 -4.61 9.26 19.93
C SER A 279 -5.79 9.57 20.86
N SER A 280 -5.64 9.29 22.17
CA SER A 280 -6.68 9.52 23.18
C SER A 280 -6.90 10.99 23.54
N THR A 281 -5.91 11.87 23.32
CA THR A 281 -6.03 13.30 23.63
C THR A 281 -6.65 14.14 22.52
N SER A 282 -7.02 13.55 21.37
CA SER A 282 -7.71 14.27 20.30
C SER A 282 -9.23 14.14 20.48
N GLU A 283 -9.99 15.22 20.29
CA GLU A 283 -11.48 15.22 20.39
C GLU A 283 -12.12 14.13 19.51
N ARG A 284 -11.50 13.80 18.37
CA ARG A 284 -11.92 12.69 17.48
C ARG A 284 -11.65 11.29 18.05
N GLY A 285 -10.69 11.14 18.96
CA GLY A 285 -10.37 9.87 19.60
C GLY A 285 -11.46 9.39 20.56
N HIS A 286 -12.12 10.32 21.26
CA HIS A 286 -13.21 10.00 22.18
C HIS A 286 -14.49 9.54 21.45
N GLU A 287 -14.85 10.16 20.32
CA GLU A 287 -16.01 9.74 19.51
C GLU A 287 -15.81 8.39 18.80
N LEU A 288 -14.59 8.08 18.35
CA LEU A 288 -14.33 6.84 17.58
C LEU A 288 -14.23 5.58 18.44
N LEU A 289 -13.97 5.72 19.75
CA LEU A 289 -13.58 4.61 20.61
C LEU A 289 -14.67 4.13 21.56
N ASP A 290 -15.85 4.79 21.53
CA ASP A 290 -17.03 4.46 22.33
C ASP A 290 -16.63 4.07 23.76
N PHE A 291 -15.93 5.00 24.42
CA PHE A 291 -15.24 4.75 25.69
C PHE A 291 -16.18 4.62 26.90
N GLY A 292 -17.50 4.61 26.67
CA GLY A 292 -18.53 4.50 27.70
C GLY A 292 -18.34 5.49 28.86
N ASP A 293 -18.84 5.11 30.03
CA ASP A 293 -18.83 5.94 31.24
C ASP A 293 -17.46 6.01 31.97
N ASP A 294 -16.47 5.17 31.59
CA ASP A 294 -15.13 5.12 32.20
C ASP A 294 -14.00 5.00 31.16
N PRO A 295 -13.57 6.14 30.59
CA PRO A 295 -12.55 6.19 29.54
C PRO A 295 -11.17 5.73 29.99
N GLU A 296 -10.80 5.94 31.26
CA GLU A 296 -9.48 5.58 31.77
C GLU A 296 -9.32 4.07 31.87
N ALA A 297 -10.30 3.38 32.45
CA ALA A 297 -10.23 1.94 32.58
C ALA A 297 -10.42 1.22 31.23
N GLN A 298 -11.14 1.80 30.26
CA GLN A 298 -11.22 1.25 28.90
C GLN A 298 -9.94 1.49 28.11
N ALA A 299 -9.25 2.62 28.29
CA ALA A 299 -7.91 2.84 27.75
C ALA A 299 -6.89 1.85 28.35
N LEU A 300 -6.99 1.55 29.64
CA LEU A 300 -6.15 0.53 30.29
C LEU A 300 -6.41 -0.88 29.73
N GLY A 301 -7.68 -1.26 29.56
CA GLY A 301 -8.06 -2.53 28.94
C GLY A 301 -7.57 -2.67 27.50
N LEU A 302 -7.73 -1.62 26.69
CA LEU A 302 -7.21 -1.59 25.32
C LEU A 302 -5.68 -1.75 25.28
N ARG A 303 -4.96 -1.11 26.22
CA ARG A 303 -3.50 -1.28 26.36
C ARG A 303 -3.12 -2.72 26.68
N ALA A 304 -3.83 -3.36 27.60
CA ALA A 304 -3.60 -4.75 27.96
C ALA A 304 -3.83 -5.67 26.75
N ASN A 305 -4.96 -5.54 26.07
CA ASN A 305 -5.30 -6.31 24.87
C ASN A 305 -4.25 -6.14 23.76
N LEU A 306 -3.81 -4.90 23.51
CA LEU A 306 -2.75 -4.62 22.53
C LEU A 306 -1.42 -5.27 22.91
N ALA A 307 -1.04 -5.27 24.20
CA ALA A 307 0.17 -5.94 24.66
C ALA A 307 0.07 -7.47 24.55
N HIS A 308 -1.09 -8.04 24.89
CA HIS A 308 -1.38 -9.47 24.71
C HIS A 308 -1.30 -9.89 23.24
N LEU A 309 -1.85 -9.07 22.33
CA LEU A 309 -1.78 -9.32 20.89
C LEU A 309 -0.35 -9.22 20.37
N ASP A 310 0.44 -8.23 20.80
CA ASP A 310 1.84 -8.08 20.39
C ASP A 310 2.66 -9.30 20.80
N ALA A 311 2.52 -9.73 22.06
CA ALA A 311 3.19 -10.92 22.57
C ALA A 311 2.80 -12.17 21.78
N TYR A 312 1.50 -12.37 21.54
CA TYR A 312 1.01 -13.48 20.73
C TYR A 312 1.58 -13.47 19.31
N LEU A 313 1.58 -12.33 18.61
CA LEU A 313 2.11 -12.23 17.25
C LEU A 313 3.61 -12.51 17.18
N ARG A 314 4.40 -12.08 18.18
CA ARG A 314 5.83 -12.41 18.26
C ARG A 314 6.07 -13.91 18.46
N GLU A 315 5.30 -14.54 19.34
CA GLU A 315 5.36 -15.98 19.59
C GLU A 315 4.98 -16.76 18.31
N ALA A 316 3.88 -16.39 17.66
CA ALA A 316 3.42 -16.98 16.38
C ALA A 316 4.46 -16.80 15.27
N SER A 317 5.05 -15.60 15.15
CA SER A 317 6.10 -15.32 14.17
C SER A 317 7.33 -16.20 14.39
N THR A 318 7.70 -16.44 15.65
CA THR A 318 8.83 -17.32 15.98
C THR A 318 8.56 -18.76 15.54
N ARG A 319 7.34 -19.26 15.75
CA ARG A 319 6.94 -20.62 15.33
C ARG A 319 6.91 -20.77 13.80
N CYS A 320 6.49 -19.73 13.08
CA CYS A 320 6.44 -19.72 11.62
C CYS A 320 7.72 -19.21 10.93
N SER A 321 8.79 -18.90 11.68
CA SER A 321 10.01 -18.27 11.15
C SER A 321 9.76 -16.98 10.35
N VAL A 322 8.75 -16.21 10.75
CA VAL A 322 8.41 -14.91 10.14
C VAL A 322 9.23 -13.80 10.81
N PRO A 323 9.85 -12.89 10.02
CA PRO A 323 10.65 -11.81 10.59
C PRO A 323 9.79 -10.83 11.40
N VAL A 324 10.23 -10.55 12.63
CA VAL A 324 9.66 -9.50 13.48
C VAL A 324 10.51 -8.24 13.34
N LEU A 325 9.92 -7.18 12.79
CA LEU A 325 10.56 -5.89 12.61
C LEU A 325 10.06 -4.91 13.68
N ARG A 326 10.99 -4.18 14.28
CA ARG A 326 10.64 -3.12 15.23
C ARG A 326 10.18 -1.89 14.48
N VAL A 327 9.13 -1.25 14.98
CA VAL A 327 8.64 0.04 14.46
C VAL A 327 8.65 1.07 15.57
N GLY A 328 9.12 2.26 15.23
CA GLY A 328 9.13 3.43 16.10
C GLY A 328 9.32 4.69 15.26
N VAL A 329 8.96 5.85 15.80
CA VAL A 329 9.01 7.13 15.07
C VAL A 329 10.41 7.42 14.53
N GLN A 330 11.44 7.09 15.30
CA GLN A 330 12.85 7.38 14.93
C GLN A 330 13.44 6.36 13.95
N ILE A 331 12.91 5.14 13.89
CA ILE A 331 13.43 4.03 13.07
C ILE A 331 12.52 3.69 11.88
N PHE A 332 11.54 4.54 11.61
CA PHE A 332 10.55 4.32 10.56
C PHE A 332 11.19 4.13 9.18
N GLY A 333 12.15 4.99 8.83
CA GLY A 333 12.88 4.91 7.55
C GLY A 333 13.68 3.62 7.42
N GLU A 334 14.41 3.23 8.46
CA GLU A 334 15.17 1.97 8.52
C GLU A 334 14.27 0.75 8.37
N THR A 335 13.10 0.77 9.01
CA THR A 335 12.09 -0.29 8.90
C THR A 335 11.58 -0.42 7.47
N LEU A 336 11.25 0.72 6.82
CA LEU A 336 10.80 0.74 5.44
C LEU A 336 11.89 0.23 4.48
N ASP A 337 13.15 0.60 4.72
CA ASP A 337 14.29 0.09 3.96
C ASP A 337 14.48 -1.42 4.14
N ALA A 338 14.30 -1.95 5.35
CA ALA A 338 14.36 -3.37 5.63
C ALA A 338 13.24 -4.14 4.91
N LEU A 339 12.00 -3.66 4.99
CA LEU A 339 10.85 -4.21 4.27
C LEU A 339 11.11 -4.25 2.75
N HIS A 340 11.52 -3.11 2.18
CA HIS A 340 11.81 -3.00 0.76
C HIS A 340 12.92 -3.97 0.33
N THR A 341 14.03 -4.01 1.08
CA THR A 341 15.15 -4.91 0.79
C THR A 341 14.72 -6.36 0.76
N ARG A 342 13.93 -6.78 1.76
CA ARG A 342 13.48 -8.16 1.86
C ARG A 342 12.53 -8.56 0.73
N VAL A 343 11.63 -7.67 0.34
CA VAL A 343 10.76 -7.93 -0.82
C VAL A 343 11.58 -8.08 -2.10
N LEU A 344 12.57 -7.23 -2.35
CA LEU A 344 13.46 -7.36 -3.51
C LEU A 344 14.25 -8.66 -3.51
N GLU A 345 14.72 -9.13 -2.35
CA GLU A 345 15.38 -10.44 -2.22
C GLU A 345 14.45 -11.59 -2.62
N HIS A 346 13.19 -11.55 -2.20
CA HIS A 346 12.20 -12.57 -2.55
C HIS A 346 11.87 -12.55 -4.05
N ILE A 347 11.73 -11.36 -4.66
CA ILE A 347 11.58 -11.23 -6.12
C ILE A 347 12.79 -11.81 -6.84
N HIS A 348 14.00 -11.46 -6.38
CA HIS A 348 15.25 -11.97 -6.95
C HIS A 348 15.35 -13.49 -6.92
N MET A 349 15.01 -14.08 -5.78
CA MET A 349 14.99 -15.52 -5.58
C MET A 349 13.98 -16.25 -6.47
N ALA A 350 12.82 -15.64 -6.73
CA ALA A 350 11.78 -16.22 -7.58
C ALA A 350 12.14 -16.18 -9.07
N VAL A 351 12.62 -15.05 -9.57
CA VAL A 351 12.93 -14.87 -11.00
C VAL A 351 14.18 -15.65 -11.42
N ARG A 352 15.22 -15.74 -10.58
CA ARG A 352 16.45 -16.50 -10.91
C ARG A 352 16.21 -17.98 -11.17
N GLN A 353 15.23 -18.59 -10.52
CA GLN A 353 14.95 -20.02 -10.68
C GLN A 353 14.19 -20.33 -11.96
N GLN A 354 13.46 -19.37 -12.52
CA GLN A 354 12.83 -19.53 -13.84
C GLN A 354 13.86 -19.45 -14.98
N GLY A 355 14.86 -18.58 -14.87
CA GLY A 355 15.90 -18.42 -15.89
C GLY A 355 16.93 -19.56 -15.97
N GLY A 356 16.92 -20.49 -15.01
CA GLY A 356 17.81 -21.66 -14.99
C GLY A 356 17.27 -22.90 -15.70
N GLY A 357 16.07 -22.82 -16.30
CA GLY A 357 15.36 -23.96 -16.88
C GLY A 357 15.57 -24.18 -18.38
N ASP A 358 16.25 -23.28 -19.11
CA ASP A 358 16.34 -23.33 -20.57
C ASP A 358 17.79 -23.34 -21.08
N GLY A 359 18.52 -24.41 -20.74
CA GLY A 359 19.93 -24.60 -21.15
C GLY A 359 20.36 -26.06 -21.22
N GLY A 360 19.42 -27.00 -21.36
CA GLY A 360 19.68 -28.44 -21.31
C GLY A 360 19.15 -29.20 -22.51
N GLY A 361 19.94 -29.25 -23.58
CA GLY A 361 20.05 -30.43 -24.45
C GLY A 361 19.03 -30.58 -25.58
N ARG A 362 19.34 -29.99 -26.74
CA ARG A 362 19.18 -30.63 -28.05
C ARG A 362 20.31 -30.17 -28.98
N ASP A 363 21.50 -30.69 -28.72
CA ASP A 363 22.53 -30.83 -29.74
C ASP A 363 22.95 -32.30 -29.75
N GLY A 364 22.84 -32.92 -30.93
CA GLY A 364 23.30 -34.27 -31.18
C GLY A 364 22.22 -35.19 -31.73
N ASP A 365 21.91 -35.06 -33.03
CA ASP A 365 22.01 -36.23 -33.91
C ASP A 365 22.16 -35.80 -35.37
N THR A 366 23.41 -35.78 -35.83
CA THR A 366 23.76 -35.94 -37.24
C THR A 366 24.64 -37.17 -37.31
N GLY A 367 24.10 -38.26 -37.86
CA GLY A 367 24.88 -39.47 -38.10
C GLY A 367 24.03 -40.70 -38.43
N GLU A 368 23.45 -40.73 -39.63
CA GLU A 368 23.72 -41.76 -40.66
C GLU A 368 23.03 -41.41 -41.98
#